data_AF-A0A1B9RTT2-F1
#
_entry.id   AF-A0A1B9RTT2-F1
#
_cell.length_a   1.000
_cell.length_b   1.000
_cell.length_c   1.000
_cell.angle_alpha   90.00
_cell.angle_beta   90.00
_cell.angle_gamma   90.00
#
_symmetry.space_group_name_H-M   'P 1'
#
loop_
_entity.id
_entity.type
_entity.pdbx_description
1 polymer ?
#
loop_
_entity_poly.entity_id
_entity_poly.type
_entity_poly.pdbx_seq_one_letter_code
_entity_poly.pdbx_strand_id
1 'polypeptide(L)'
;MSGHQFTARTQLTIAGLVTFLGLGIATPAFAIDCTKAIDPIDKKICGNAGLKAADIAMGQAYAALLKTVPDPEVRAMLVNSQRRWIAARNEGLGGGSDGAAIPVSEIRRATTARTARLSDRSDKGLVAQAQEQRRFLAKYTGGAFAGFDTRCEFIPNDKDQSSYSYQCYGAMHVRNKDRLCSLSTEWATWSLYEYYTVSTIEGDKAKASAICSDQSGDICGDSQKTGWTRDPGADQHLPALKTDFPKLDVEGAWPLEESDATWFDQCLTSPTYPPVQ
;
A
#
# COMPACT_ATOMS: atom_id res chain seq x y z
N MET A 1 -19.67 59.71 -67.56
CA MET A 1 -20.51 58.73 -68.27
C MET A 1 -19.75 57.41 -68.29
N SER A 2 -20.37 56.37 -67.70
CA SER A 2 -20.21 54.92 -67.94
C SER A 2 -18.81 54.30 -67.81
N GLY A 3 -18.54 53.36 -66.88
CA GLY A 3 -19.04 51.97 -66.82
C GLY A 3 -18.02 51.06 -67.55
N HIS A 4 -17.54 49.89 -67.11
CA HIS A 4 -18.01 48.79 -66.25
C HIS A 4 -16.77 48.04 -65.69
N GLN A 5 -16.68 47.78 -64.38
CA GLN A 5 -16.96 46.50 -63.70
C GLN A 5 -16.45 45.22 -64.39
N PHE A 6 -15.41 44.60 -63.80
CA PHE A 6 -15.07 43.18 -63.95
C PHE A 6 -15.38 42.47 -62.62
N THR A 7 -16.37 41.59 -62.65
CA THR A 7 -16.83 40.77 -61.53
C THR A 7 -16.01 39.48 -61.47
N ALA A 8 -15.25 39.29 -60.38
CA ALA A 8 -14.57 38.04 -60.08
C ALA A 8 -15.60 36.99 -59.60
N ARG A 9 -15.65 35.83 -60.28
CA ARG A 9 -16.46 34.67 -59.89
C ARG A 9 -15.68 33.82 -58.89
N THR A 10 -16.15 33.82 -57.66
CA THR A 10 -15.74 32.94 -56.55
C THR A 10 -16.11 31.49 -56.88
N GLN A 11 -15.14 30.58 -56.93
CA GLN A 11 -15.41 29.14 -56.91
C GLN A 11 -15.23 28.63 -55.48
N LEU A 12 -16.33 28.13 -54.90
CA LEU A 12 -16.33 27.30 -53.70
C LEU A 12 -15.80 25.91 -54.05
N THR A 13 -14.68 25.50 -53.45
CA THR A 13 -14.31 24.09 -53.31
C THR A 13 -14.44 23.72 -51.84
N ILE A 14 -15.50 22.98 -51.51
CA ILE A 14 -15.70 22.29 -50.24
C ILE A 14 -14.84 21.03 -50.28
N ALA A 15 -13.69 21.05 -49.60
CA ALA A 15 -12.92 19.84 -49.31
C ALA A 15 -13.26 19.39 -47.89
N GLY A 16 -13.99 18.28 -47.79
CA GLY A 16 -14.51 17.72 -46.54
C GLY A 16 -13.40 17.26 -45.60
N LEU A 17 -13.41 17.80 -44.39
CA LEU A 17 -12.60 17.32 -43.27
C LEU A 17 -13.37 16.17 -42.60
N VAL A 18 -13.01 14.92 -42.92
CA VAL A 18 -13.51 13.73 -42.20
C VAL A 18 -12.68 13.58 -40.93
N THR A 19 -13.13 14.19 -39.85
CA THR A 19 -12.57 13.98 -38.51
C THR A 19 -13.13 12.67 -37.96
N PHE A 20 -12.37 11.57 -38.05
CA PHE A 20 -12.65 10.36 -37.29
C PHE A 20 -12.44 10.66 -35.79
N LEU A 21 -13.52 11.02 -35.09
CA LEU A 21 -13.57 10.93 -33.64
C LEU A 21 -13.61 9.44 -33.27
N GLY A 22 -12.44 8.82 -33.14
CA GLY A 22 -12.32 7.56 -32.43
C GLY A 22 -12.65 7.81 -30.95
N LEU A 23 -13.87 7.45 -30.52
CA LEU A 23 -14.17 7.24 -29.10
C LEU A 23 -13.40 6.00 -28.64
N GLY A 24 -12.09 6.12 -28.49
CA GLY A 24 -11.32 5.21 -27.68
C GLY A 24 -11.77 5.43 -26.24
N ILE A 25 -12.51 4.47 -25.69
CA ILE A 25 -12.74 4.41 -24.25
C ILE A 25 -11.35 4.18 -23.66
N ALA A 26 -10.65 5.25 -23.30
CA ALA A 26 -9.37 5.16 -22.63
C ALA A 26 -9.62 4.36 -21.35
N THR A 27 -9.20 3.11 -21.34
CA THR A 27 -9.21 2.32 -20.12
C THR A 27 -8.34 3.08 -19.12
N PRO A 28 -8.81 3.30 -17.89
CA PRO A 28 -7.95 3.84 -16.84
C PRO A 28 -6.67 3.03 -16.83
N ALA A 29 -5.51 3.67 -16.68
CA ALA A 29 -4.19 3.03 -16.80
C ALA A 29 -3.95 1.83 -15.84
N PHE A 30 -4.91 1.51 -14.97
CA PHE A 30 -4.90 0.41 -14.00
C PHE A 30 -6.15 -0.47 -14.04
N ALA A 31 -7.09 -0.26 -14.98
CA ALA A 31 -8.14 -1.24 -15.26
C ALA A 31 -7.56 -2.33 -16.18
N ILE A 32 -8.06 -3.55 -16.05
CA ILE A 32 -7.59 -4.70 -16.82
C ILE A 32 -7.89 -4.46 -18.32
N ASP A 33 -6.85 -4.57 -19.14
CA ASP A 33 -6.99 -4.70 -20.59
C ASP A 33 -7.41 -6.13 -20.92
N CYS A 34 -8.72 -6.34 -21.04
CA CYS A 34 -9.30 -7.66 -21.30
C CYS A 34 -8.83 -8.32 -22.61
N THR A 35 -8.22 -7.56 -23.53
CA THR A 35 -7.64 -8.14 -24.75
C THR A 35 -6.29 -8.82 -24.50
N LYS A 36 -5.65 -8.50 -23.36
CA LYS A 36 -4.33 -8.99 -22.95
C LYS A 36 -4.37 -9.82 -21.66
N ALA A 37 -5.56 -10.19 -21.19
CA ALA A 37 -5.74 -10.95 -19.96
C ALA A 37 -5.11 -12.36 -20.08
N ILE A 38 -3.97 -12.56 -19.42
CA ILE A 38 -3.26 -13.85 -19.38
C ILE A 38 -3.55 -14.57 -18.06
N ASP A 39 -3.56 -13.82 -16.95
CA ASP A 39 -3.77 -14.37 -15.61
C ASP A 39 -5.19 -14.97 -15.46
N PRO A 40 -5.35 -16.09 -14.72
CA PRO A 40 -6.66 -16.73 -14.51
C PRO A 40 -7.72 -15.77 -13.94
N ILE A 41 -7.31 -14.91 -13.01
CA ILE A 41 -8.21 -13.92 -12.42
C ILE A 41 -8.66 -12.87 -13.43
N ASP A 42 -7.77 -12.41 -14.30
CA ASP A 42 -8.08 -11.39 -15.29
C ASP A 42 -9.07 -11.93 -16.32
N LYS A 43 -8.89 -13.18 -16.76
CA LYS A 43 -9.87 -13.89 -17.62
C LYS A 43 -11.23 -13.98 -16.95
N LYS A 44 -11.27 -14.28 -15.66
CA LYS A 44 -12.52 -14.36 -14.89
C LYS A 44 -13.20 -13.01 -14.74
N ILE A 45 -12.44 -11.94 -14.45
CA ILE A 45 -12.96 -10.58 -14.39
C ILE A 45 -13.51 -10.16 -15.75
N CYS A 46 -12.77 -10.41 -16.82
CA CYS A 46 -13.15 -10.03 -18.18
C CYS A 46 -14.32 -10.85 -18.75
N GLY A 47 -14.45 -12.12 -18.36
CA GLY A 47 -15.57 -12.99 -18.72
C GLY A 47 -16.86 -12.71 -17.95
N ASN A 48 -16.84 -11.86 -16.92
CA ASN A 48 -18.02 -11.53 -16.11
C ASN A 48 -18.30 -10.02 -16.16
N ALA A 49 -19.42 -9.62 -16.75
CA ALA A 49 -19.78 -8.21 -16.94
C ALA A 49 -19.79 -7.40 -15.61
N GLY A 50 -20.25 -8.01 -14.52
CA GLY A 50 -20.29 -7.35 -13.21
C GLY A 50 -18.91 -7.18 -12.57
N LEU A 51 -17.99 -8.13 -12.77
CA LEU A 51 -16.61 -7.99 -12.31
C LEU A 51 -15.85 -6.97 -13.15
N LYS A 52 -16.01 -7.01 -14.48
CA LYS A 52 -15.42 -6.03 -15.38
C LYS A 52 -15.85 -4.60 -15.03
N ALA A 53 -17.14 -4.39 -14.74
CA ALA A 53 -17.63 -3.08 -14.31
C ALA A 53 -17.01 -2.63 -12.97
N ALA A 54 -16.84 -3.54 -12.01
CA ALA A 54 -16.19 -3.24 -10.73
C ALA A 54 -14.71 -2.87 -10.90
N ASP A 55 -13.97 -3.58 -11.76
CA ASP A 55 -12.56 -3.30 -12.05
C ASP A 55 -12.37 -1.95 -12.75
N ILE A 56 -13.25 -1.61 -13.70
CA ILE A 56 -13.27 -0.28 -14.34
C ILE A 56 -13.51 0.81 -13.30
N ALA A 57 -14.48 0.63 -12.40
CA ALA A 57 -14.79 1.61 -11.35
C ALA A 57 -13.60 1.81 -10.40
N MET A 58 -12.92 0.73 -10.00
CA MET A 58 -11.70 0.80 -9.20
C MET A 58 -10.58 1.57 -9.93
N GLY A 59 -10.34 1.27 -11.20
CA GLY A 59 -9.34 1.96 -12.02
C GLY A 59 -9.64 3.45 -12.18
N GLN A 60 -10.92 3.82 -12.32
CA GLN A 60 -11.36 5.21 -12.36
C GLN A 60 -11.13 5.92 -11.03
N ALA A 61 -11.49 5.30 -9.90
CA ALA A 61 -11.26 5.84 -8.56
C ALA A 61 -9.76 6.07 -8.29
N TYR A 62 -8.92 5.11 -8.67
CA TYR A 62 -7.46 5.23 -8.59
C TYR A 62 -6.93 6.40 -9.43
N ALA A 63 -7.34 6.47 -10.70
CA ALA A 63 -6.90 7.55 -11.59
C ALA A 63 -7.37 8.93 -11.11
N ALA A 64 -8.60 9.02 -10.58
CA ALA A 64 -9.11 10.25 -9.97
C ALA A 64 -8.31 10.64 -8.73
N LEU A 65 -7.98 9.68 -7.85
CA LEU A 65 -7.15 9.93 -6.67
C LEU A 65 -5.77 10.48 -7.07
N LEU A 66 -5.06 9.85 -8.00
CA LEU A 66 -3.74 10.31 -8.43
C LEU A 66 -3.75 11.73 -9.02
N LYS A 67 -4.84 12.14 -9.69
CA LYS A 67 -4.96 13.51 -10.22
C LYS A 67 -5.05 14.57 -9.12
N THR A 68 -5.53 14.20 -7.94
CA THR A 68 -5.69 15.12 -6.81
C THR A 68 -4.45 15.23 -5.92
N VAL A 69 -3.43 14.41 -6.17
CA VAL A 69 -2.24 14.31 -5.30
C VAL A 69 -1.01 14.81 -6.07
N PRO A 70 -0.63 16.10 -5.91
CA PRO A 70 0.57 16.65 -6.54
C PRO A 70 1.87 16.24 -5.83
N ASP A 71 1.77 15.83 -4.57
CA ASP A 71 2.92 15.41 -3.76
C ASP A 71 3.53 14.11 -4.31
N PRO A 72 4.80 14.12 -4.75
CA PRO A 72 5.41 12.95 -5.40
C PRO A 72 5.60 11.75 -4.47
N GLU A 73 5.82 11.97 -3.18
CA GLU A 73 6.04 10.90 -2.20
C GLU A 73 4.72 10.22 -1.84
N VAL A 74 3.66 11.00 -1.59
CA VAL A 74 2.30 10.46 -1.40
C VAL A 74 1.83 9.76 -2.67
N ARG A 75 2.12 10.32 -3.85
CA ARG A 75 1.80 9.69 -5.13
C ARG A 75 2.52 8.36 -5.31
N ALA A 76 3.81 8.27 -4.95
CA ALA A 76 4.58 7.02 -5.00
C ALA A 76 4.01 5.97 -4.03
N MET A 77 3.65 6.37 -2.80
CA MET A 77 2.97 5.50 -1.84
C MET A 77 1.66 4.95 -2.41
N LEU A 78 0.81 5.78 -3.02
CA LEU A 78 -0.44 5.35 -3.63
C LEU A 78 -0.23 4.36 -4.79
N VAL A 79 0.81 4.57 -5.60
CA VAL A 79 1.21 3.64 -6.66
C VAL A 79 1.63 2.29 -6.08
N ASN A 80 2.48 2.29 -5.05
CA ASN A 80 2.95 1.07 -4.41
C ASN A 80 1.80 0.31 -3.74
N SER A 81 0.93 1.02 -3.02
CA SER A 81 -0.31 0.48 -2.43
C SER A 81 -1.18 -0.21 -3.47
N GLN A 82 -1.46 0.45 -4.61
CA GLN A 82 -2.29 -0.15 -5.65
C GLN A 82 -1.64 -1.36 -6.31
N ARG A 83 -0.32 -1.31 -6.55
CA ARG A 83 0.44 -2.44 -7.10
C ARG A 83 0.39 -3.66 -6.18
N ARG A 84 0.61 -3.46 -4.87
CA ARG A 84 0.50 -4.54 -3.88
C ARG A 84 -0.89 -5.13 -3.82
N TRP A 85 -1.93 -4.29 -3.80
CA TRP A 85 -3.30 -4.79 -3.78
C TRP A 85 -3.62 -5.65 -5.01
N ILE A 86 -3.19 -5.23 -6.22
CA ILE A 86 -3.38 -6.02 -7.45
C ILE A 86 -2.60 -7.34 -7.37
N ALA A 87 -1.34 -7.32 -6.91
CA ALA A 87 -0.54 -8.53 -6.74
C ALA A 87 -1.22 -9.52 -5.77
N ALA A 88 -1.61 -9.03 -4.58
CA ALA A 88 -2.32 -9.82 -3.57
C ALA A 88 -3.65 -10.38 -4.10
N ARG A 89 -4.40 -9.59 -4.87
CA ARG A 89 -5.64 -10.03 -5.52
C ARG A 89 -5.34 -11.17 -6.50
N ASN A 90 -4.34 -11.02 -7.35
CA ASN A 90 -4.00 -12.01 -8.37
C ASN A 90 -3.52 -13.32 -7.75
N GLU A 91 -2.77 -13.24 -6.66
CA GLU A 91 -2.30 -14.40 -5.90
C GLU A 91 -3.44 -15.08 -5.12
N GLY A 92 -4.09 -14.35 -4.19
CA GLY A 92 -5.05 -14.95 -3.26
C GLY A 92 -6.45 -15.20 -3.85
N LEU A 93 -6.86 -14.45 -4.89
CA LEU A 93 -8.18 -14.59 -5.50
C LEU A 93 -8.14 -15.16 -6.93
N GLY A 94 -6.95 -15.53 -7.43
CA GLY A 94 -6.77 -16.12 -8.76
C GLY A 94 -7.09 -17.60 -8.86
N GLY A 95 -6.95 -18.33 -7.75
CA GLY A 95 -7.37 -19.72 -7.55
C GLY A 95 -7.32 -20.05 -6.07
N GLY A 96 -8.29 -20.78 -5.53
CA GLY A 96 -8.28 -21.19 -4.12
C GLY A 96 -7.13 -22.15 -3.83
N SER A 97 -6.82 -22.35 -2.55
CA SER A 97 -5.61 -23.08 -2.09
C SER A 97 -5.52 -24.55 -2.53
N ASP A 98 -6.59 -25.10 -3.10
CA ASP A 98 -6.66 -26.47 -3.63
C ASP A 98 -7.26 -26.52 -5.06
N GLY A 99 -7.19 -25.42 -5.81
CA GLY A 99 -7.84 -25.28 -7.12
C GLY A 99 -9.36 -25.02 -7.04
N ALA A 100 -9.91 -24.84 -5.84
CA ALA A 100 -11.29 -24.43 -5.65
C ALA A 100 -11.56 -23.06 -6.29
N ALA A 101 -12.69 -22.92 -6.96
CA ALA A 101 -13.04 -21.67 -7.60
C ALA A 101 -13.49 -20.63 -6.57
N ILE A 102 -12.76 -19.52 -6.48
CA ILE A 102 -13.15 -18.35 -5.66
C ILE A 102 -14.56 -17.87 -6.08
N PRO A 103 -15.52 -17.62 -5.18
CA PRO A 103 -16.83 -17.13 -5.61
C PRO A 103 -16.73 -15.76 -6.29
N VAL A 104 -17.54 -15.53 -7.34
CA VAL A 104 -17.57 -14.24 -8.07
C VAL A 104 -17.94 -13.09 -7.14
N SER A 105 -18.78 -13.34 -6.14
CA SER A 105 -19.14 -12.36 -5.10
C SER A 105 -17.93 -11.86 -4.31
N GLU A 106 -16.94 -12.72 -4.05
CA GLU A 106 -15.74 -12.39 -3.28
C GLU A 106 -14.84 -11.41 -4.04
N ILE A 107 -14.56 -11.72 -5.32
CA ILE A 107 -13.77 -10.84 -6.19
C ILE A 107 -14.47 -9.47 -6.33
N ARG A 108 -15.81 -9.48 -6.48
CA ARG A 108 -16.60 -8.24 -6.53
C ARG A 108 -16.49 -7.47 -5.22
N ARG A 109 -16.68 -8.12 -4.06
CA ARG A 109 -16.59 -7.46 -2.75
C ARG A 109 -15.22 -6.82 -2.56
N ALA A 110 -14.14 -7.57 -2.81
CA ALA A 110 -12.78 -7.08 -2.68
C ALA A 110 -12.52 -5.85 -3.56
N THR A 111 -12.94 -5.90 -4.83
CA THR A 111 -12.77 -4.80 -5.79
C THR A 111 -13.59 -3.56 -5.40
N THR A 112 -14.82 -3.76 -4.94
CA THR A 112 -15.67 -2.66 -4.43
C THR A 112 -15.10 -2.04 -3.16
N ALA A 113 -14.60 -2.85 -2.22
CA ALA A 113 -13.96 -2.36 -1.01
C ALA A 113 -12.71 -1.52 -1.32
N ARG A 114 -11.88 -1.98 -2.28
CA ARG A 114 -10.74 -1.20 -2.76
C ARG A 114 -11.17 0.11 -3.42
N THR A 115 -12.22 0.07 -4.24
CA THR A 115 -12.79 1.28 -4.87
C THR A 115 -13.25 2.30 -3.81
N ALA A 116 -13.89 1.83 -2.74
CA ALA A 116 -14.29 2.69 -1.63
C ALA A 116 -13.07 3.30 -0.92
N ARG A 117 -12.03 2.49 -0.63
CA ARG A 117 -10.78 2.98 -0.03
C ARG A 117 -10.09 4.04 -0.88
N LEU A 118 -10.03 3.84 -2.19
CA LEU A 118 -9.44 4.78 -3.16
C LEU A 118 -10.29 6.05 -3.34
N SER A 119 -11.60 5.97 -3.11
CA SER A 119 -12.53 7.10 -3.19
C SER A 119 -12.67 7.88 -1.88
N ASP A 120 -12.19 7.33 -0.77
CA ASP A 120 -12.28 7.95 0.54
C ASP A 120 -11.46 9.25 0.60
N ARG A 121 -12.12 10.34 0.96
CA ARG A 121 -11.53 11.69 1.12
C ARG A 121 -11.66 12.21 2.55
N SER A 122 -12.12 11.37 3.48
CA SER A 122 -12.16 11.70 4.90
C SER A 122 -10.76 11.76 5.51
N ASP A 123 -10.70 12.08 6.80
CA ASP A 123 -9.52 11.97 7.65
C ASP A 123 -8.95 10.54 7.71
N LYS A 124 -9.77 9.53 7.44
CA LYS A 124 -9.36 8.13 7.33
C LYS A 124 -8.82 7.77 5.95
N GLY A 125 -9.00 8.62 4.93
CA GLY A 125 -8.54 8.38 3.56
C GLY A 125 -7.02 8.22 3.45
N LEU A 126 -6.55 7.50 2.42
CA LEU A 126 -5.13 7.20 2.22
C LEU A 126 -4.23 8.46 2.24
N VAL A 127 -4.71 9.57 1.66
CA VAL A 127 -3.95 10.82 1.61
C VAL A 127 -3.87 11.48 2.99
N ALA A 128 -4.97 11.52 3.74
CA ALA A 128 -4.99 12.12 5.07
C ALA A 128 -4.12 11.32 6.05
N GLN A 129 -4.20 9.99 6.00
CA GLN A 129 -3.33 9.11 6.77
C GLN A 129 -1.84 9.29 6.40
N ALA A 130 -1.52 9.48 5.13
CA ALA A 130 -0.13 9.70 4.70
C ALA A 130 0.43 11.01 5.28
N GLN A 131 -0.40 12.05 5.38
CA GLN A 131 0.00 13.31 6.02
C GLN A 131 0.16 13.16 7.53
N GLU A 132 -0.68 12.37 8.20
CA GLU A 132 -0.50 12.08 9.62
C GLU A 132 0.77 11.26 9.89
N GLN A 133 1.03 10.25 9.07
CA GLN A 133 2.26 9.46 9.13
C GLN A 133 3.49 10.34 8.95
N ARG A 134 3.46 11.27 7.99
CA ARG A 134 4.54 12.24 7.80
C ARG A 134 4.73 13.15 9.02
N ARG A 135 3.65 13.64 9.64
CA ARG A 135 3.72 14.47 10.85
C ARG A 135 4.37 13.72 12.01
N PHE A 136 4.00 12.45 12.20
CA PHE A 136 4.63 11.59 13.20
C PHE A 136 6.13 11.43 12.92
N LEU A 137 6.50 11.06 11.68
CA LEU A 137 7.89 10.80 11.30
C LEU A 137 8.78 12.05 11.36
N ALA A 138 8.23 13.24 11.14
CA ALA A 138 8.95 14.51 11.18
C ALA A 138 9.55 14.86 12.56
N LYS A 139 9.14 14.16 13.64
CA LYS A 139 9.73 14.28 14.97
C LYS A 139 11.17 13.76 15.05
N TYR A 140 11.58 12.90 14.11
CA TYR A 140 12.84 12.18 14.17
C TYR A 140 13.74 12.47 12.97
N THR A 141 15.01 12.11 13.06
CA THR A 141 16.00 12.44 12.03
C THR A 141 15.74 11.75 10.69
N GLY A 142 15.05 10.62 10.67
CA GLY A 142 14.89 9.80 9.47
C GLY A 142 16.24 9.28 8.96
N GLY A 143 16.31 8.88 7.69
CA GLY A 143 17.54 8.41 7.03
C GLY A 143 17.33 7.19 6.12
N ALA A 144 18.43 6.61 5.62
CA ALA A 144 18.38 5.51 4.66
C ALA A 144 17.69 4.23 5.18
N PHE A 145 17.86 3.93 6.47
CA PHE A 145 17.23 2.79 7.15
C PHE A 145 15.79 3.04 7.63
N ALA A 146 15.29 4.28 7.56
CA ALA A 146 13.92 4.59 7.96
C ALA A 146 12.94 4.38 6.80
N GLY A 147 11.75 3.87 7.09
CA GLY A 147 10.69 3.63 6.12
C GLY A 147 9.92 2.35 6.42
N PHE A 148 9.28 1.80 5.39
CA PHE A 148 8.30 0.72 5.53
C PHE A 148 8.63 -0.49 4.64
N ASP A 149 8.51 -1.70 5.21
CA ASP A 149 8.52 -2.98 4.49
C ASP A 149 7.12 -3.61 4.58
N THR A 150 6.18 -3.15 3.76
CA THR A 150 4.79 -3.65 3.83
C THR A 150 4.53 -4.69 2.75
N ARG A 151 3.93 -5.80 3.18
CA ARG A 151 3.42 -6.90 2.36
C ARG A 151 1.94 -7.07 2.65
N CYS A 152 1.18 -7.50 1.66
CA CYS A 152 -0.26 -7.68 1.82
C CYS A 152 -0.70 -8.92 1.05
N GLU A 153 -1.73 -9.58 1.56
CA GLU A 153 -2.32 -10.76 0.95
C GLU A 153 -3.83 -10.82 1.21
N PHE A 154 -4.53 -11.70 0.48
CA PHE A 154 -5.91 -12.07 0.80
C PHE A 154 -5.91 -13.36 1.61
N ILE A 155 -6.26 -13.27 2.89
CA ILE A 155 -6.29 -14.42 3.81
C ILE A 155 -7.73 -14.95 3.88
N PRO A 156 -7.97 -16.27 3.78
CA PRO A 156 -9.27 -16.85 4.04
C PRO A 156 -9.76 -16.52 5.47
N ASN A 157 -11.04 -16.18 5.66
CA ASN A 157 -11.60 -16.00 7.00
C ASN A 157 -12.22 -17.29 7.56
N ASP A 158 -12.37 -18.31 6.72
CA ASP A 158 -13.05 -19.55 7.03
C ASP A 158 -12.34 -20.73 6.38
N LYS A 159 -12.51 -21.91 6.99
CA LYS A 159 -11.89 -23.17 6.52
C LYS A 159 -12.36 -23.57 5.13
N ASP A 160 -13.59 -23.17 4.77
CA ASP A 160 -14.19 -23.46 3.47
C ASP A 160 -13.67 -22.53 2.38
N GLN A 161 -12.79 -21.56 2.73
CA GLN A 161 -12.18 -20.62 1.81
C GLN A 161 -13.23 -19.88 0.95
N SER A 162 -14.39 -19.63 1.56
CA SER A 162 -15.55 -19.00 0.95
C SER A 162 -15.53 -17.48 1.08
N SER A 163 -14.80 -16.96 2.08
CA SER A 163 -14.57 -15.54 2.27
C SER A 163 -13.12 -15.18 2.57
N TYR A 164 -12.70 -13.99 2.13
CA TYR A 164 -11.32 -13.51 2.23
C TYR A 164 -11.27 -12.07 2.75
N SER A 165 -10.19 -11.76 3.48
CA SER A 165 -9.86 -10.41 3.94
C SER A 165 -8.51 -9.98 3.37
N TYR A 166 -8.46 -8.75 2.86
CA TYR A 166 -7.20 -8.12 2.49
C TYR A 166 -6.50 -7.66 3.77
N GLN A 167 -5.35 -8.25 4.06
CA GLN A 167 -4.55 -7.96 5.25
C GLN A 167 -3.15 -7.53 4.84
N CYS A 168 -2.56 -6.63 5.61
CA CYS A 168 -1.21 -6.14 5.39
C CYS A 168 -0.40 -6.28 6.68
N TYR A 169 0.87 -6.61 6.52
CA TYR A 169 1.83 -6.85 7.60
C TYR A 169 3.24 -6.47 7.14
N GLY A 170 4.21 -6.60 8.02
CA GLY A 170 5.62 -6.25 7.79
C GLY A 170 6.09 -5.18 8.76
N ALA A 171 7.03 -4.32 8.36
CA ALA A 171 7.77 -3.48 9.31
C ALA A 171 7.64 -1.97 9.06
N MET A 172 7.59 -1.21 10.15
CA MET A 172 7.81 0.23 10.19
C MET A 172 9.12 0.51 10.93
N HIS A 173 10.05 1.17 10.25
CA HIS A 173 11.37 1.53 10.76
C HIS A 173 11.48 3.04 10.96
N VAL A 174 11.71 3.47 12.20
CA VAL A 174 11.86 4.88 12.56
C VAL A 174 13.25 5.12 13.12
N ARG A 175 13.91 6.16 12.62
CA ARG A 175 15.29 6.49 12.97
C ARG A 175 15.38 7.83 13.67
N ASN A 176 16.12 7.85 14.78
CA ASN A 176 16.55 9.06 15.46
C ASN A 176 18.05 8.98 15.79
N LYS A 177 18.87 9.82 15.15
CA LYS A 177 20.34 9.77 15.19
C LYS A 177 20.85 8.38 14.81
N ASP A 178 21.58 7.70 15.69
CA ASP A 178 22.15 6.38 15.44
C ASP A 178 21.27 5.24 15.97
N ARG A 179 20.07 5.56 16.46
CA ARG A 179 19.09 4.56 16.91
C ARG A 179 18.00 4.35 15.87
N LEU A 180 17.69 3.08 15.63
CA LEU A 180 16.61 2.62 14.78
C LEU A 180 15.68 1.76 15.61
N CYS A 181 14.41 2.15 15.69
CA CYS A 181 13.35 1.38 16.35
C CYS A 181 12.42 0.85 15.26
N SER A 182 12.08 -0.43 15.33
CA SER A 182 11.23 -1.08 14.34
C SER A 182 10.08 -1.83 15.00
N LEU A 183 8.86 -1.53 14.59
CA LEU A 183 7.68 -2.36 14.87
C LEU A 183 7.46 -3.23 13.64
N SER A 184 7.39 -4.54 13.82
CA SER A 184 7.06 -5.48 12.75
C SER A 184 5.96 -6.44 13.14
N THR A 185 5.10 -6.73 12.17
CA THR A 185 4.02 -7.69 12.32
C THR A 185 4.19 -8.87 11.38
N GLU A 186 3.88 -10.07 11.87
CA GLU A 186 3.91 -11.31 11.11
C GLU A 186 2.59 -12.05 11.29
N TRP A 187 2.03 -12.56 10.19
CA TRP A 187 0.87 -13.44 10.25
C TRP A 187 1.34 -14.90 10.27
N ALA A 188 1.03 -15.63 11.33
CA ALA A 188 1.33 -17.05 11.44
C ALA A 188 0.23 -17.74 12.26
N THR A 189 -0.01 -19.03 12.00
CA THR A 189 -0.90 -19.88 12.83
C THR A 189 -2.26 -19.23 13.18
N TRP A 190 -2.86 -18.50 12.22
CA TRP A 190 -4.13 -17.77 12.41
C TRP A 190 -4.09 -16.62 13.41
N SER A 191 -2.93 -16.01 13.64
CA SER A 191 -2.75 -14.89 14.55
C SER A 191 -1.71 -13.91 14.01
N LEU A 192 -1.88 -12.64 14.37
CA LEU A 192 -0.88 -11.60 14.12
C LEU A 192 0.07 -11.56 15.31
N TYR A 193 1.36 -11.61 15.04
CA TYR A 193 2.43 -11.48 16.02
C TYR A 193 3.11 -10.13 15.82
N GLU A 194 3.39 -9.43 16.91
CA GLU A 194 4.09 -8.15 16.88
C GLU A 194 5.45 -8.27 17.55
N TYR A 195 6.43 -7.65 16.92
CA TYR A 195 7.82 -7.65 17.35
C TYR A 195 8.35 -6.22 17.37
N TYR A 196 9.04 -5.90 18.45
CA TYR A 196 9.64 -4.60 18.70
C TYR A 196 11.15 -4.78 18.73
N THR A 197 11.84 -4.10 17.81
CA THR A 197 13.28 -4.25 17.62
C THR A 197 13.99 -2.91 17.83
N VAL A 198 15.06 -2.95 18.62
CA VAL A 198 16.01 -1.85 18.79
C VAL A 198 17.27 -2.19 18.01
N SER A 199 17.74 -1.25 17.21
CA SER A 199 18.95 -1.39 16.41
C SER A 199 19.82 -0.14 16.52
N THR A 200 21.12 -0.34 16.34
CA THR A 200 22.11 0.73 16.26
C THR A 200 22.63 0.83 14.83
N ILE A 201 22.83 2.05 14.35
CA ILE A 201 23.38 2.36 13.04
C ILE A 201 24.83 2.81 13.19
N GLU A 202 25.73 2.16 12.46
CA GLU A 202 27.13 2.50 12.37
C GLU A 202 27.50 2.63 10.89
N GLY A 203 27.60 3.87 10.40
CA GLY A 203 27.86 4.15 8.98
C GLY A 203 26.75 3.64 8.07
N ASP A 204 27.07 2.67 7.22
CA ASP A 204 26.19 2.04 6.23
C ASP A 204 25.59 0.72 6.71
N LYS A 205 25.72 0.41 8.01
CA LYS A 205 25.20 -0.84 8.61
C LYS A 205 24.27 -0.53 9.76
N ALA A 206 23.25 -1.38 9.90
CA ALA A 206 22.40 -1.43 11.08
C ALA A 206 22.52 -2.82 11.71
N LYS A 207 22.59 -2.88 13.04
CA LYS A 207 22.63 -4.13 13.81
C LYS A 207 21.55 -4.10 14.90
N ALA A 208 20.76 -5.16 14.97
CA ALA A 208 19.83 -5.36 16.07
C ALA A 208 20.59 -5.55 17.39
N SER A 209 20.21 -4.76 18.39
CA SER A 209 20.75 -4.84 19.76
C SER A 209 19.75 -5.46 20.73
N ALA A 210 18.45 -5.36 20.44
CA ALA A 210 17.43 -6.06 21.20
C ALA A 210 16.16 -6.33 20.38
N ILE A 211 15.45 -7.39 20.72
CA ILE A 211 14.12 -7.71 20.21
C ILE A 211 13.24 -8.22 21.35
N CYS A 212 11.94 -7.99 21.24
CA CYS A 212 10.93 -8.65 22.05
C CYS A 212 9.65 -8.83 21.21
N SER A 213 8.82 -9.78 21.62
CA SER A 213 7.47 -9.95 21.11
C SER A 213 6.48 -9.55 22.19
N ASP A 214 5.49 -8.73 21.84
CA ASP A 214 4.37 -8.44 22.72
C ASP A 214 3.05 -8.51 21.96
N GLN A 215 2.01 -8.95 22.65
CA GLN A 215 0.61 -8.97 22.16
C GLN A 215 -0.35 -8.44 23.23
N SER A 216 0.18 -7.93 24.34
CA SER A 216 -0.59 -7.56 25.52
C SER A 216 -0.89 -6.06 25.60
N GLY A 217 -0.14 -5.24 24.87
CA GLY A 217 -0.18 -3.78 24.94
C GLY A 217 0.73 -3.18 26.02
N ASP A 218 1.28 -4.02 26.92
CA ASP A 218 2.38 -3.66 27.81
C ASP A 218 3.71 -4.01 27.12
N ILE A 219 4.06 -3.19 26.11
CA ILE A 219 5.14 -3.46 25.16
C ILE A 219 6.45 -3.75 25.89
N CYS A 220 6.74 -5.04 25.98
CA CYS A 220 7.98 -5.60 26.49
C CYS A 220 8.33 -5.17 27.92
N GLY A 221 7.31 -5.16 28.80
CA GLY A 221 7.45 -4.97 30.25
C GLY A 221 8.33 -6.02 30.94
N ASP A 222 8.55 -5.87 32.24
CA ASP A 222 9.56 -6.61 33.03
C ASP A 222 9.28 -8.10 33.26
N SER A 223 8.28 -8.67 32.57
CA SER A 223 7.95 -10.08 32.72
C SER A 223 8.97 -10.96 31.97
N GLN A 224 9.38 -12.08 32.57
CA GLN A 224 10.31 -13.04 31.95
C GLN A 224 9.81 -13.65 30.61
N LYS A 225 8.53 -13.47 30.27
CA LYS A 225 7.91 -14.03 29.04
C LYS A 225 7.77 -13.02 27.89
N THR A 226 7.78 -11.71 28.19
CA THR A 226 7.68 -10.62 27.20
C THR A 226 8.90 -9.70 27.20
N GLY A 227 9.87 -9.98 28.07
CA GLY A 227 11.07 -9.17 28.23
C GLY A 227 12.00 -9.17 27.01
N TRP A 228 12.87 -8.17 26.98
CA TRP A 228 13.85 -7.96 25.93
C TRP A 228 14.89 -9.09 25.84
N THR A 229 15.02 -9.65 24.65
CA THR A 229 16.19 -10.44 24.25
C THR A 229 17.27 -9.50 23.74
N ARG A 230 18.39 -9.41 24.47
CA ARG A 230 19.55 -8.58 24.10
C ARG A 230 20.51 -9.38 23.23
N ASP A 231 21.18 -8.70 22.29
CA ASP A 231 22.08 -9.29 21.30
C ASP A 231 21.48 -10.51 20.58
N PRO A 232 20.32 -10.35 19.90
CA PRO A 232 19.54 -11.47 19.37
C PRO A 232 20.21 -12.27 18.23
N GLY A 233 21.42 -11.91 17.82
CA GLY A 233 22.16 -12.59 16.76
C GLY A 233 21.37 -12.59 15.44
N ALA A 234 21.05 -13.78 14.95
CA ALA A 234 20.32 -14.01 13.71
C ALA A 234 18.87 -14.48 13.96
N ASP A 235 18.21 -13.92 14.98
CA ASP A 235 16.79 -14.20 15.25
C ASP A 235 15.95 -14.01 13.98
N GLN A 236 15.12 -15.01 13.67
CA GLN A 236 14.35 -15.09 12.44
C GLN A 236 13.21 -14.05 12.37
N HIS A 237 12.79 -13.49 13.51
CA HIS A 237 11.75 -12.48 13.62
C HIS A 237 12.29 -11.05 13.51
N LEU A 238 13.61 -10.90 13.31
CA LEU A 238 14.19 -9.58 13.04
C LEU A 238 13.69 -9.04 11.70
N PRO A 239 13.18 -7.81 11.66
CA PRO A 239 12.76 -7.22 10.41
C PRO A 239 13.99 -6.93 9.53
N ALA A 240 13.77 -6.89 8.22
CA ALA A 240 14.84 -6.63 7.27
C ALA A 240 15.53 -5.28 7.55
N LEU A 241 16.85 -5.28 7.76
CA LEU A 241 17.63 -4.06 7.95
C LEU A 241 18.31 -3.67 6.62
N LYS A 242 17.52 -3.15 5.69
CA LYS A 242 17.98 -2.66 4.37
C LYS A 242 17.87 -1.14 4.25
N THR A 243 18.43 -0.59 3.18
CA THR A 243 18.22 0.80 2.79
C THR A 243 17.09 0.92 1.77
N ASP A 244 16.75 2.17 1.42
CA ASP A 244 15.86 2.50 0.30
C ASP A 244 14.40 2.04 0.47
N PHE A 245 13.96 1.95 1.72
CA PHE A 245 12.55 1.79 2.02
C PHE A 245 11.69 2.94 1.49
N PRO A 246 10.46 2.65 1.02
CA PRO A 246 9.41 3.66 0.92
C PRO A 246 9.31 4.46 2.21
N LYS A 247 9.24 5.79 2.08
CA LYS A 247 9.18 6.70 3.23
C LYS A 247 7.78 6.90 3.80
N LEU A 248 6.77 6.54 3.03
CA LEU A 248 5.38 6.52 3.46
C LEU A 248 4.75 5.18 3.04
N ASP A 249 3.93 4.64 3.93
CA ASP A 249 3.10 3.47 3.69
C ASP A 249 1.97 3.38 4.73
N VAL A 250 0.75 3.71 4.32
CA VAL A 250 -0.41 3.76 5.22
C VAL A 250 -1.15 2.43 5.36
N GLU A 251 -0.64 1.37 4.73
CA GLU A 251 -1.24 0.03 4.80
C GLU A 251 -0.47 -0.93 5.69
N GLY A 252 0.75 -0.58 6.13
CA GLY A 252 1.55 -1.40 7.04
C GLY A 252 1.14 -1.23 8.51
N ALA A 253 2.13 -1.10 9.40
CA ALA A 253 1.95 -0.75 10.81
C ALA A 253 1.50 0.73 10.95
N TRP A 254 0.31 1.04 10.45
CA TRP A 254 -0.30 2.37 10.46
C TRP A 254 -1.84 2.30 10.30
N PRO A 255 -2.63 3.15 10.98
CA PRO A 255 -2.23 4.08 12.04
C PRO A 255 -1.67 3.35 13.26
N LEU A 256 -0.77 4.00 13.98
CA LEU A 256 -0.23 3.46 15.22
C LEU A 256 -1.28 3.51 16.33
N GLU A 257 -1.30 2.47 17.18
CA GLU A 257 -1.99 2.55 18.46
C GLU A 257 -1.26 3.52 19.41
N GLU A 258 -1.93 3.96 20.48
CA GLU A 258 -1.33 4.88 21.45
C GLU A 258 -0.10 4.27 22.14
N SER A 259 -0.14 2.96 22.43
CA SER A 259 0.97 2.16 22.95
C SER A 259 2.17 2.19 22.00
N ASP A 260 1.96 1.95 20.70
CA ASP A 260 3.03 1.93 19.69
C ASP A 260 3.66 3.31 19.52
N ALA A 261 2.83 4.36 19.45
CA ALA A 261 3.31 5.73 19.31
C ALA A 261 4.16 6.14 20.53
N THR A 262 3.71 5.75 21.73
CA THR A 262 4.45 5.96 22.98
C THR A 262 5.76 5.18 23.00
N TRP A 263 5.73 3.92 22.56
CA TRP A 263 6.92 3.07 22.47
C TRP A 263 7.96 3.66 21.52
N PHE A 264 7.57 4.12 20.32
CA PHE A 264 8.50 4.77 19.40
C PHE A 264 9.14 5.99 20.05
N ASP A 265 8.38 6.87 20.69
CA ASP A 265 8.92 8.04 21.37
C ASP A 265 9.92 7.65 22.45
N GLN A 266 9.60 6.68 23.31
CA GLN A 266 10.52 6.19 24.35
C GLN A 266 11.76 5.53 23.76
N CYS A 267 11.60 4.62 22.81
CA CYS A 267 12.68 3.88 22.17
C CYS A 267 13.66 4.85 21.51
N LEU A 268 13.16 5.85 20.78
CA LEU A 268 13.97 6.75 19.96
C LEU A 268 14.65 7.88 20.73
N THR A 269 14.12 8.26 21.90
CA THR A 269 14.58 9.47 22.61
C THR A 269 15.24 9.19 23.96
N SER A 270 14.95 8.05 24.59
CA SER A 270 15.55 7.71 25.88
C SER A 270 17.08 7.60 25.77
N PRO A 271 17.87 8.13 26.73
CA PRO A 271 19.32 7.98 26.71
C PRO A 271 19.76 6.51 26.63
N THR A 272 19.05 5.65 27.37
CA THR A 272 19.25 4.20 27.43
C THR A 272 17.96 3.49 27.06
N TYR A 273 18.01 2.60 26.07
CA TYR A 273 16.89 1.73 25.69
C TYR A 273 17.41 0.45 25.01
N PRO A 274 16.84 -0.74 25.25
CA PRO A 274 15.79 -1.05 26.23
C PRO A 274 16.16 -0.75 27.68
N PRO A 275 15.17 -0.50 28.58
CA PRO A 275 15.42 -0.28 29.99
C PRO A 275 16.19 -1.45 30.63
N VAL A 276 16.92 -1.17 31.70
CA VAL A 276 17.65 -2.19 32.47
C VAL A 276 16.60 -3.05 33.20
N GLN A 277 16.70 -4.38 33.05
CA GLN A 277 15.86 -5.35 33.74
C GLN A 277 16.38 -5.65 35.14
#